data_AF-A0A8D0ICN8-F1
#
_entry.id   AF-A0A8D0ICN8-F1
#
_cell.length_a   1.000
_cell.length_b   1.000
_cell.length_c   1.000
_cell.angle_alpha   90.00
_cell.angle_beta   90.00
_cell.angle_gamma   90.00
#
_symmetry.space_group_name_H-M   'P 1'
#
loop_
_entity.id
_entity.type
_entity.pdbx_description
1 polymer ?
#
loop_
_entity_poly.entity_id
_entity_poly.type
_entity_poly.pdbx_seq_one_letter_code
_entity_poly.pdbx_strand_id
1 'polypeptide(L)'
;MAEPTVCSFLTKVLCAHGGRMFLQDLRGHVELSEARLRDVLRQAGPDRFLLQEVEVREGPWDAEAEVAAGAGGGGGPLAWRVVAVSSARVCARYQRGECQACDQLHLCHRHMLGKCPNRDCWSTCTLSHDIHTPVNIQVLKNHGLFGLNEAQLRILLLQNDPCLLPEVCLLYNKGEALYGYCNLKDKCNKFHVCKLFVRGECRLQKCKRSHQLIHSAALKMLQDQGLNISSVVNFQIISTYKHVKLHKMLENKDNSASSAEHSQGLETRGLHRTGAAETSPLVSVPADSAKKPDAGKP
;
A
#
# COMPACT_ATOMS: atom_id res chain seq x y z
N MET A 1 -9.56 -9.65 20.03
CA MET A 1 -9.03 -10.08 18.71
C MET A 1 -10.15 -10.80 17.99
N ALA A 2 -10.45 -10.44 16.74
CA ALA A 2 -11.43 -11.18 15.95
C ALA A 2 -11.01 -12.65 15.82
N GLU A 3 -11.98 -13.58 15.77
CA GLU A 3 -11.71 -15.01 15.71
C GLU A 3 -10.91 -15.35 14.42
N PRO A 4 -9.67 -15.88 14.51
CA PRO A 4 -8.80 -16.09 13.36
C PRO A 4 -9.43 -16.95 12.25
N THR A 5 -10.23 -17.94 12.65
CA THR A 5 -10.96 -18.84 11.74
C THR A 5 -11.99 -18.10 10.92
N VAL A 6 -12.77 -17.21 11.56
CA VAL A 6 -13.79 -16.39 10.89
C VAL A 6 -13.13 -15.43 9.91
N CYS A 7 -12.02 -14.78 10.30
CA CYS A 7 -11.28 -13.90 9.39
C CYS A 7 -10.71 -14.65 8.19
N SER A 8 -10.20 -15.88 8.36
CA SER A 8 -9.75 -16.70 7.24
C SER A 8 -10.91 -17.03 6.29
N PHE A 9 -12.07 -17.43 6.84
CA PHE A 9 -13.27 -17.72 6.07
C PHE A 9 -13.77 -16.50 5.29
N LEU A 10 -13.89 -15.33 5.92
CA LEU A 10 -14.32 -14.09 5.26
C LEU A 10 -13.36 -13.69 4.13
N THR A 11 -12.04 -13.87 4.34
CA THR A 11 -11.03 -13.64 3.29
C THR A 11 -11.27 -14.58 2.11
N LYS A 12 -11.57 -15.85 2.38
CA LYS A 12 -11.87 -16.87 1.36
C LYS A 12 -13.11 -16.51 0.54
N VAL A 13 -14.19 -16.09 1.19
CA VAL A 13 -15.43 -15.65 0.53
C VAL A 13 -15.16 -14.43 -0.34
N LEU A 14 -14.55 -13.38 0.22
CA LEU A 14 -14.23 -12.17 -0.55
C LEU A 14 -13.38 -12.49 -1.78
N CYS A 15 -12.33 -13.30 -1.65
CA CYS A 15 -11.47 -13.66 -2.78
C CYS A 15 -12.15 -14.57 -3.81
N ALA A 16 -13.13 -15.39 -3.41
CA ALA A 16 -13.97 -16.14 -4.35
C ALA A 16 -14.87 -15.22 -5.20
N HIS A 17 -15.21 -14.04 -4.66
CA HIS A 17 -16.04 -13.03 -5.32
C HIS A 17 -15.22 -11.82 -5.81
N GLY A 18 -13.98 -12.04 -6.25
CA GLY A 18 -13.16 -11.00 -6.88
C GLY A 18 -12.50 -10.02 -5.90
N GLY A 19 -12.46 -10.36 -4.61
CA GLY A 19 -11.70 -9.65 -3.57
C GLY A 19 -12.44 -8.50 -2.87
N ARG A 20 -13.69 -8.26 -3.26
CA ARG A 20 -14.56 -7.16 -2.80
C ARG A 20 -16.02 -7.57 -2.89
N MET A 21 -16.83 -7.22 -1.89
CA MET A 21 -18.31 -7.36 -1.94
C MET A 21 -18.97 -6.26 -1.10
N PHE A 22 -20.29 -6.06 -1.26
CA PHE A 22 -21.05 -5.31 -0.27
C PHE A 22 -21.25 -6.14 1.01
N LEU A 23 -21.37 -5.45 2.14
CA LEU A 23 -21.58 -6.06 3.45
C LEU A 23 -22.88 -6.90 3.48
N GLN A 24 -23.92 -6.44 2.79
CA GLN A 24 -25.19 -7.16 2.68
C GLN A 24 -25.01 -8.52 1.96
N ASP A 25 -24.26 -8.54 0.86
CA ASP A 25 -23.98 -9.77 0.12
C ASP A 25 -23.08 -10.70 0.94
N LEU A 26 -22.04 -10.16 1.59
CA LEU A 26 -21.14 -10.91 2.44
C LEU A 26 -21.89 -11.60 3.60
N ARG A 27 -22.91 -10.93 4.16
CA ARG A 27 -23.78 -11.51 5.18
C ARG A 27 -24.52 -12.75 4.69
N GLY A 28 -24.86 -12.84 3.40
CA GLY A 28 -25.48 -14.04 2.81
C GLY A 28 -24.61 -15.30 2.88
N HIS A 29 -23.32 -15.16 3.17
CA HIS A 29 -22.36 -16.28 3.28
C HIS A 29 -22.02 -16.67 4.72
N VAL A 30 -22.55 -15.96 5.72
CA VAL A 30 -22.25 -16.22 7.14
C VAL A 30 -23.51 -16.20 7.99
N GLU A 31 -23.58 -17.10 8.96
CA GLU A 31 -24.65 -17.12 9.97
C GLU A 31 -24.38 -16.10 11.09
N LEU A 32 -24.09 -14.85 10.72
CA LEU A 32 -23.86 -13.75 11.65
C LEU A 32 -24.88 -12.64 11.43
N SER A 33 -25.33 -12.02 12.51
CA SER A 33 -26.06 -10.76 12.41
C SER A 33 -25.15 -9.68 11.80
N GLU A 34 -25.74 -8.70 11.13
CA GLU A 34 -24.98 -7.64 10.46
C GLU A 34 -24.11 -6.84 11.44
N ALA A 35 -24.62 -6.58 12.65
CA ALA A 35 -23.87 -5.91 13.72
C ALA A 35 -22.63 -6.74 14.10
N ARG A 36 -22.79 -8.05 14.32
CA ARG A 36 -21.68 -8.95 14.66
C ARG A 36 -20.66 -9.06 13.53
N LEU A 37 -21.11 -9.12 12.28
CA LEU A 37 -20.21 -9.13 11.13
C LEU A 37 -19.40 -7.83 11.04
N ARG A 38 -20.04 -6.66 11.20
CA ARG A 38 -19.33 -5.36 11.27
C ARG A 38 -18.30 -5.34 12.39
N ASP A 39 -18.66 -5.84 13.57
CA ASP A 39 -17.74 -5.87 14.72
C ASP A 39 -16.51 -6.74 14.44
N VAL A 40 -16.71 -7.94 13.87
CA VAL A 40 -15.62 -8.84 13.46
C VAL A 40 -14.69 -8.14 12.46
N LEU A 41 -15.26 -7.52 11.43
CA LEU A 41 -14.50 -6.81 10.40
C LEU A 41 -13.70 -5.63 10.98
N ARG A 42 -14.32 -4.82 11.84
CA ARG A 42 -13.67 -3.68 12.51
C ARG A 42 -12.56 -4.13 13.45
N GLN A 43 -12.77 -5.21 14.21
CA GLN A 43 -11.77 -5.78 15.11
C GLN A 43 -10.57 -6.39 14.37
N ALA A 44 -10.79 -6.96 13.19
CA ALA A 44 -9.71 -7.45 12.32
C ALA A 44 -8.90 -6.30 11.69
N GLY A 45 -9.54 -5.14 11.53
CA GLY A 45 -8.89 -3.90 11.13
C GLY A 45 -8.66 -3.77 9.62
N PRO A 46 -8.28 -2.56 9.18
CA PRO A 46 -8.20 -2.20 7.77
C PRO A 46 -7.04 -2.87 7.02
N ASP A 47 -6.05 -3.40 7.75
CA ASP A 47 -4.93 -4.13 7.16
C ASP A 47 -5.33 -5.57 6.77
N ARG A 48 -6.56 -5.99 7.12
CA ARG A 48 -7.18 -7.26 6.71
C ARG A 48 -8.52 -7.10 5.99
N PHE A 49 -9.39 -6.21 6.48
CA PHE A 49 -10.65 -5.86 5.82
C PHE A 49 -10.84 -4.35 5.80
N LEU A 50 -10.80 -3.77 4.60
CA LEU A 50 -11.11 -2.37 4.41
C LEU A 50 -12.63 -2.21 4.27
N LEU A 51 -13.23 -1.51 5.24
CA LEU A 51 -14.63 -1.11 5.21
C LEU A 51 -14.73 0.32 4.72
N GLN A 52 -15.53 0.52 3.68
CA GLN A 52 -15.75 1.84 3.10
C GLN A 52 -17.22 2.03 2.79
N GLU A 53 -17.77 3.16 3.23
CA GLU A 53 -19.10 3.60 2.85
C GLU A 53 -19.05 4.21 1.44
N VAL A 54 -19.95 3.77 0.58
CA VAL A 54 -20.03 4.16 -0.82
C VAL A 54 -21.48 4.42 -1.20
N GLU A 55 -21.70 5.40 -2.07
CA GLU A 55 -23.02 5.65 -2.67
C GLU A 55 -23.31 4.56 -3.70
N VAL A 56 -24.48 3.93 -3.59
CA VAL A 56 -24.98 2.94 -4.54
C VAL A 56 -25.70 3.68 -5.67
N ARG A 57 -25.23 3.46 -6.89
CA ARG A 57 -25.79 4.06 -8.09
C ARG A 57 -26.47 3.00 -8.95
N GLU A 58 -27.67 3.29 -9.45
CA GLU A 58 -28.33 2.43 -10.43
C GLU A 58 -27.76 2.67 -11.84
N GLY A 59 -27.40 1.59 -12.55
CA GLY A 59 -26.86 1.63 -13.92
C GLY A 59 -25.54 0.86 -14.10
N PRO A 60 -24.96 0.85 -15.32
CA PRO A 60 -23.70 0.15 -15.59
C PRO A 60 -22.56 0.72 -14.74
N TRP A 61 -22.00 -0.13 -13.88
CA TRP A 61 -20.87 0.25 -13.03
C TRP A 61 -19.57 -0.02 -13.76
N ASP A 62 -18.94 1.03 -14.29
CA ASP A 62 -17.62 0.91 -14.89
C ASP A 62 -16.50 0.98 -13.84
N ALA A 63 -15.29 0.63 -14.25
CA ALA A 63 -14.14 0.57 -13.34
C ALA A 63 -13.77 1.95 -12.75
N GLU A 64 -13.98 3.04 -13.50
CA GLU A 64 -13.69 4.40 -13.03
C GLU A 64 -14.72 4.83 -11.98
N ALA A 65 -16.00 4.56 -12.20
CA ALA A 65 -17.08 4.80 -11.25
C ALA A 65 -16.89 4.03 -9.94
N GLU A 66 -16.42 2.79 -9.98
CA GLU A 66 -16.15 1.98 -8.77
C GLU A 66 -15.01 2.54 -7.91
N VAL A 67 -13.99 3.12 -8.54
CA VAL A 67 -12.92 3.83 -7.82
C VAL A 67 -13.44 5.14 -7.22
N ALA A 68 -14.24 5.88 -7.98
CA ALA A 68 -14.78 7.18 -7.58
C ALA A 68 -15.87 7.09 -6.51
N ALA A 69 -16.53 5.92 -6.38
CA ALA A 69 -17.54 5.66 -5.37
C ALA A 69 -16.93 5.75 -3.95
N GLY A 70 -17.07 6.92 -3.35
CA GLY A 70 -16.87 7.19 -1.93
C GLY A 70 -18.01 8.09 -1.44
N ALA A 71 -18.25 8.10 -0.13
CA ALA A 71 -19.26 8.98 0.48
C ALA A 71 -18.95 10.45 0.14
N GLY A 72 -19.74 11.06 -0.74
CA GLY A 72 -19.30 12.24 -1.49
C GLY A 72 -20.39 12.99 -2.23
N GLY A 73 -21.53 13.25 -1.57
CA GLY A 73 -22.45 14.34 -1.92
C GLY A 73 -23.58 14.01 -2.90
N GLY A 74 -23.69 12.77 -3.38
CA GLY A 74 -24.88 12.31 -4.08
C GLY A 74 -25.89 11.82 -3.04
N GLY A 75 -27.08 12.41 -3.00
CA GLY A 75 -28.17 12.00 -2.10
C GLY A 75 -28.74 10.60 -2.36
N GLY A 76 -27.96 9.68 -2.93
CA GLY A 76 -28.32 8.30 -3.20
C GLY A 76 -28.15 7.38 -1.99
N PRO A 77 -28.67 6.14 -2.08
CA PRO A 77 -28.57 5.16 -1.00
C PRO A 77 -27.11 4.78 -0.71
N LEU A 78 -26.74 4.72 0.56
CA LEU A 78 -25.39 4.35 0.99
C LEU A 78 -25.31 2.85 1.30
N ALA A 79 -24.19 2.23 0.94
CA ALA A 79 -23.86 0.86 1.33
C ALA A 79 -22.41 0.74 1.81
N TRP A 80 -22.16 -0.31 2.60
CA TRP A 80 -20.82 -0.65 3.04
C TRP A 80 -20.18 -1.64 2.09
N ARG A 81 -19.10 -1.23 1.44
CA ARG A 81 -18.18 -2.11 0.71
C ARG A 81 -17.15 -2.71 1.66
N VAL A 82 -16.85 -3.99 1.49
CA VAL A 82 -15.79 -4.72 2.19
C VAL A 82 -14.76 -5.21 1.17
N VAL A 83 -13.49 -4.85 1.36
CA VAL A 83 -12.37 -5.27 0.49
C VAL A 83 -11.35 -6.08 1.29
N ALA A 84 -10.91 -7.22 0.74
CA ALA A 84 -9.89 -8.05 1.37
C ALA A 84 -8.49 -7.42 1.22
N VAL A 85 -7.76 -7.29 2.33
CA VAL A 85 -6.43 -6.67 2.39
C VAL A 85 -5.43 -7.67 2.95
N SER A 86 -4.20 -7.62 2.44
CA SER A 86 -3.11 -8.44 2.97
C SER A 86 -1.76 -7.74 2.82
N SER A 87 -0.86 -8.04 3.76
CA SER A 87 0.56 -7.69 3.70
C SER A 87 1.44 -8.75 3.02
N ALA A 88 0.90 -9.94 2.69
CA ALA A 88 1.66 -10.98 2.00
C ALA A 88 2.09 -10.52 0.59
N ARG A 89 3.36 -10.73 0.22
CA ARG A 89 3.90 -10.41 -1.10
C ARG A 89 4.64 -11.60 -1.70
N VAL A 90 4.84 -11.56 -3.00
CA VAL A 90 5.77 -12.45 -3.70
C VAL A 90 7.20 -11.96 -3.44
N CYS A 91 8.09 -12.89 -3.09
CA CYS A 91 9.48 -12.59 -2.80
C CYS A 91 10.23 -12.15 -4.07
N ALA A 92 10.63 -10.87 -4.13
CA ALA A 92 11.40 -10.33 -5.25
C ALA A 92 12.80 -10.96 -5.39
N ARG A 93 13.43 -11.38 -4.28
CA ARG A 93 14.72 -12.09 -4.30
C ARG A 93 14.57 -13.51 -4.84
N TYR A 94 13.47 -14.18 -4.51
CA TYR A 94 13.15 -15.51 -5.04
C TYR A 94 12.99 -15.48 -6.56
N GLN A 95 12.37 -14.42 -7.11
CA GLN A 95 12.26 -14.25 -8.57
C GLN A 95 13.63 -14.22 -9.29
N ARG A 96 14.71 -13.88 -8.58
CA ARG A 96 16.09 -13.85 -9.11
C ARG A 96 16.92 -15.08 -8.72
N GLY A 97 16.35 -16.06 -8.01
CA GLY A 97 17.09 -17.21 -7.50
C GLY A 97 18.00 -16.90 -6.30
N GLU A 98 17.81 -15.75 -5.64
CA GLU A 98 18.67 -15.24 -4.57
C GLU A 98 18.07 -15.45 -3.16
N CYS A 99 17.09 -16.33 -3.01
CA CYS A 99 16.38 -16.54 -1.75
C CYS A 99 16.03 -18.02 -1.52
N GLN A 100 16.43 -18.55 -0.37
CA GLN A 100 16.15 -19.92 0.05
C GLN A 100 14.98 -20.00 1.04
N ALA A 101 14.88 -19.06 1.98
CA ALA A 101 13.74 -18.89 2.87
C ALA A 101 13.61 -17.42 3.31
N CYS A 102 12.39 -16.91 3.39
CA CYS A 102 12.04 -15.61 3.97
C CYS A 102 10.56 -15.58 4.39
N ASP A 103 10.07 -14.41 4.80
CA ASP A 103 8.68 -14.16 5.21
C ASP A 103 7.75 -13.81 4.03
N GLN A 104 8.20 -14.00 2.79
CA GLN A 104 7.44 -13.71 1.57
C GLN A 104 7.21 -14.98 0.74
N LEU A 105 6.17 -14.97 -0.11
CA LEU A 105 5.80 -16.12 -0.92
C LEU A 105 6.83 -16.41 -2.01
N HIS A 106 7.33 -17.65 -2.02
CA HIS A 106 8.21 -18.19 -3.04
C HIS A 106 7.35 -18.81 -4.15
N LEU A 107 6.84 -17.96 -5.04
CA LEU A 107 5.96 -18.33 -6.15
C LEU A 107 6.44 -17.69 -7.44
N CYS A 108 6.25 -18.35 -8.57
CA CYS A 108 6.49 -17.78 -9.88
C CYS A 108 5.53 -16.60 -10.14
N HIS A 109 6.08 -15.40 -10.27
CA HIS A 109 5.31 -14.18 -10.59
C HIS A 109 4.44 -14.38 -11.84
N ARG A 110 5.00 -14.98 -12.90
CA ARG A 110 4.25 -15.23 -14.15
C ARG A 110 3.10 -16.23 -13.96
N HIS A 111 3.27 -17.22 -13.09
CA HIS A 111 2.20 -18.17 -12.76
C HIS A 111 1.06 -17.48 -12.00
N MET A 112 1.38 -16.59 -11.07
CA MET A 112 0.37 -15.79 -10.36
C MET A 112 -0.41 -14.86 -11.30
N LEU A 113 0.20 -14.40 -12.40
CA LEU A 113 -0.47 -13.64 -13.45
C LEU A 113 -1.15 -14.51 -14.53
N GLY A 114 -1.06 -15.84 -14.46
CA GLY A 114 -1.60 -16.74 -15.50
C GLY A 114 -0.84 -16.71 -16.83
N LYS A 115 0.40 -16.22 -16.84
CA LYS A 115 1.25 -15.98 -18.03
C LYS A 115 2.52 -16.82 -18.07
N CYS A 116 2.65 -17.83 -17.21
CA CYS A 116 3.83 -18.69 -17.26
C CYS A 116 3.75 -19.59 -18.50
N PRO A 117 4.76 -19.59 -19.40
CA PRO A 117 4.76 -20.48 -20.58
C PRO A 117 4.80 -21.97 -20.19
N ASN A 118 5.27 -22.25 -18.98
CA ASN A 118 5.45 -23.59 -18.42
C ASN A 118 4.27 -24.01 -17.54
N ARG A 119 3.06 -23.52 -17.83
CA ARG A 119 1.86 -23.71 -16.99
C ARG A 119 1.51 -25.19 -16.80
N ASP A 120 1.62 -25.97 -17.86
CA ASP A 120 1.17 -27.37 -17.89
C ASP A 120 2.29 -28.36 -17.55
N CYS A 121 3.52 -27.88 -17.34
CA CYS A 121 4.66 -28.70 -16.96
C CYS A 121 5.49 -28.00 -15.88
N TRP A 122 5.12 -28.23 -14.62
CA TRP A 122 5.73 -27.56 -13.45
C TRP A 122 7.24 -27.80 -13.34
N SER A 123 7.77 -28.90 -13.91
CA SER A 123 9.20 -29.23 -13.89
C SER A 123 10.07 -28.36 -14.79
N THR A 124 9.47 -27.56 -15.68
CA THR A 124 10.23 -26.70 -16.61
C THR A 124 10.37 -25.26 -16.12
N CYS A 125 9.57 -24.81 -15.15
CA CYS A 125 9.78 -23.51 -14.52
C CYS A 125 10.78 -23.64 -13.37
N THR A 126 11.80 -22.77 -13.34
CA THR A 126 12.77 -22.73 -12.24
C THR A 126 12.18 -22.14 -10.95
N LEU A 127 11.00 -21.53 -11.02
CA LEU A 127 10.28 -20.93 -9.90
C LEU A 127 9.05 -21.79 -9.55
N SER A 128 8.75 -21.92 -8.26
CA SER A 128 7.66 -22.75 -7.76
C SER A 128 6.30 -22.28 -8.26
N HIS A 129 5.47 -23.20 -8.73
CA HIS A 129 4.05 -22.99 -8.97
C HIS A 129 3.18 -23.46 -7.79
N ASP A 130 3.78 -24.16 -6.82
CA ASP A 130 3.08 -24.75 -5.70
C ASP A 130 2.99 -23.79 -4.50
N ILE A 131 1.76 -23.50 -4.08
CA ILE A 131 1.45 -22.69 -2.90
C ILE A 131 1.62 -23.49 -1.59
N HIS A 132 1.82 -24.80 -1.66
CA HIS A 132 1.93 -25.71 -0.52
C HIS A 132 3.37 -26.16 -0.23
N THR A 133 4.38 -25.48 -0.77
CA THR A 133 5.77 -25.69 -0.31
C THR A 133 5.89 -25.35 1.18
N PRO A 134 6.84 -25.96 1.94
CA PRO A 134 7.00 -25.68 3.37
C PRO A 134 7.17 -24.19 3.70
N VAL A 135 7.94 -23.45 2.89
CA VAL A 135 8.13 -21.99 3.05
C VAL A 135 6.81 -21.25 2.83
N ASN A 136 6.06 -21.57 1.77
CA ASN A 136 4.79 -20.90 1.46
C ASN A 136 3.72 -21.22 2.52
N ILE A 137 3.64 -22.46 3.01
CA ILE A 137 2.72 -22.82 4.09
C ILE A 137 2.98 -21.97 5.34
N GLN A 138 4.24 -21.77 5.71
CA GLN A 138 4.58 -20.96 6.88
C GLN A 138 4.17 -19.49 6.68
N VAL A 139 4.47 -18.91 5.52
CA VAL A 139 4.06 -17.54 5.17
C VAL A 139 2.54 -17.42 5.20
N LEU A 140 1.81 -18.33 4.55
CA LEU A 140 0.34 -18.32 4.53
C LEU A 140 -0.26 -18.42 5.93
N LYS A 141 0.30 -19.26 6.82
CA LYS A 141 -0.14 -19.35 8.22
C LYS A 141 0.11 -18.04 8.98
N ASN A 142 1.30 -17.45 8.84
CA ASN A 142 1.66 -16.19 9.51
C ASN A 142 0.73 -15.03 9.12
N HIS A 143 0.27 -15.01 7.87
CA HIS A 143 -0.68 -14.01 7.38
C HIS A 143 -2.16 -14.39 7.57
N GLY A 144 -2.45 -15.56 8.15
CA GLY A 144 -3.82 -16.06 8.32
C GLY A 144 -4.54 -16.37 7.00
N LEU A 145 -3.79 -16.76 5.97
CA LEU A 145 -4.25 -17.08 4.62
C LEU A 145 -4.23 -18.59 4.33
N PHE A 146 -3.92 -19.40 5.34
CA PHE A 146 -3.94 -20.85 5.21
C PHE A 146 -5.37 -21.32 4.88
N GLY A 147 -5.53 -22.07 3.80
CA GLY A 147 -6.82 -22.55 3.29
C GLY A 147 -7.39 -21.81 2.08
N LEU A 148 -6.72 -20.72 1.63
CA LEU A 148 -6.98 -20.18 0.29
C LEU A 148 -6.45 -21.14 -0.78
N ASN A 149 -7.22 -21.30 -1.85
CA ASN A 149 -6.74 -21.98 -3.05
C ASN A 149 -5.93 -21.01 -3.94
N GLU A 150 -5.29 -21.55 -4.98
CA GLU A 150 -4.45 -20.77 -5.90
C GLU A 150 -5.20 -19.59 -6.55
N ALA A 151 -6.45 -19.81 -7.01
CA ALA A 151 -7.24 -18.77 -7.66
C ALA A 151 -7.58 -17.61 -6.69
N GLN A 152 -7.96 -17.94 -5.45
CA GLN A 152 -8.23 -16.97 -4.40
C GLN A 152 -6.97 -16.20 -4.01
N LEU A 153 -5.83 -16.89 -3.89
CA LEU A 153 -4.55 -16.26 -3.59
C LEU A 153 -4.12 -15.32 -4.71
N ARG A 154 -4.33 -15.67 -6.00
CA ARG A 154 -4.06 -14.77 -7.13
C ARG A 154 -4.83 -13.45 -7.01
N ILE A 155 -6.13 -13.50 -6.72
CA ILE A 155 -6.96 -12.31 -6.52
C ILE A 155 -6.43 -11.45 -5.37
N LEU A 156 -6.18 -12.09 -4.22
CA LEU A 156 -5.70 -11.38 -3.03
C LEU A 156 -4.35 -10.72 -3.27
N LEU A 157 -3.41 -11.41 -3.90
CA LEU A 157 -2.08 -10.87 -4.19
C LEU A 157 -2.16 -9.77 -5.25
N LEU A 158 -2.88 -9.96 -6.37
CA LEU A 158 -2.93 -8.95 -7.44
C LEU A 158 -3.49 -7.61 -6.95
N GLN A 159 -4.44 -7.62 -6.02
CA GLN A 159 -4.98 -6.39 -5.44
C GLN A 159 -4.16 -5.79 -4.29
N ASN A 160 -3.12 -6.47 -3.80
CA ASN A 160 -2.32 -6.02 -2.64
C ASN A 160 -0.82 -5.87 -2.92
N ASP A 161 -0.27 -6.62 -3.88
CA ASP A 161 1.17 -6.70 -4.16
C ASP A 161 1.54 -5.84 -5.39
N PRO A 162 2.26 -4.71 -5.19
CA PRO A 162 2.70 -3.87 -6.29
C PRO A 162 3.60 -4.58 -7.31
N CYS A 163 4.26 -5.68 -6.94
CA CYS A 163 5.11 -6.44 -7.84
C CYS A 163 4.33 -7.18 -8.93
N LEU A 164 3.01 -7.36 -8.76
CA LEU A 164 2.13 -8.01 -9.74
C LEU A 164 1.46 -7.01 -10.69
N LEU A 165 1.66 -5.70 -10.48
CA LEU A 165 1.16 -4.67 -11.39
C LEU A 165 2.12 -4.45 -12.57
N PRO A 166 1.60 -3.94 -13.70
CA PRO A 166 2.44 -3.43 -14.78
C PRO A 166 3.50 -2.45 -14.26
N GLU A 167 4.65 -2.42 -14.95
CA GLU A 167 5.77 -1.58 -14.55
C GLU A 167 5.37 -0.09 -14.52
N VAL A 168 5.80 0.60 -13.46
CA VAL A 168 5.70 2.05 -13.38
C VAL A 168 6.84 2.69 -14.18
N CYS A 169 6.52 3.66 -15.03
CA CYS A 169 7.50 4.39 -15.82
C CYS A 169 8.41 5.23 -14.91
N LEU A 170 9.69 4.86 -14.84
CA LEU A 170 10.68 5.58 -14.03
C LEU A 170 11.01 6.96 -14.62
N LEU A 171 10.91 7.13 -15.94
CA LEU A 171 11.15 8.41 -16.60
C LEU A 171 10.02 9.41 -16.34
N TYR A 172 8.76 8.96 -16.37
CA TYR A 172 7.63 9.74 -15.87
C TYR A 172 7.84 10.17 -14.43
N ASN A 173 8.47 9.31 -13.63
CA ASN A 173 8.73 9.61 -12.23
C ASN A 173 9.90 10.59 -11.98
N LYS A 174 10.54 11.15 -13.01
CA LYS A 174 11.64 12.13 -12.92
C LYS A 174 11.27 13.48 -13.55
N GLY A 175 11.68 14.59 -12.94
CA GLY A 175 11.44 15.95 -13.45
C GLY A 175 10.04 16.50 -13.15
N GLU A 176 9.83 17.81 -13.32
CA GLU A 176 8.57 18.48 -12.93
C GLU A 176 7.55 18.61 -14.07
N ALA A 177 7.94 18.27 -15.30
CA ALA A 177 7.05 18.33 -16.46
C ALA A 177 5.89 17.32 -16.37
N LEU A 178 4.81 17.58 -17.12
CA LEU A 178 3.60 16.75 -17.15
C LEU A 178 3.88 15.24 -17.35
N TYR A 179 4.81 14.90 -18.23
CA TYR A 179 5.23 13.51 -18.50
C TYR A 179 6.59 13.16 -17.89
N GLY A 180 7.09 13.99 -16.98
CA GLY A 180 8.47 13.88 -16.51
C GLY A 180 9.47 13.88 -17.67
N TYR A 181 10.40 12.93 -17.66
CA TYR A 181 11.36 12.70 -18.75
C TYR A 181 10.91 11.62 -19.74
N CYS A 182 9.64 11.20 -19.70
CA CYS A 182 9.13 10.19 -20.63
C CYS A 182 8.79 10.81 -21.99
N ASN A 183 9.65 10.54 -22.99
CA ASN A 183 9.43 11.01 -24.36
C ASN A 183 8.31 10.28 -25.10
N LEU A 184 7.89 9.10 -24.60
CA LEU A 184 6.82 8.31 -25.20
C LEU A 184 5.42 8.85 -24.86
N LYS A 185 5.29 9.68 -23.81
CA LYS A 185 4.01 10.28 -23.38
C LYS A 185 2.89 9.23 -23.34
N ASP A 186 1.76 9.47 -24.00
CA ASP A 186 0.60 8.57 -24.01
C ASP A 186 0.84 7.26 -24.79
N LYS A 187 1.94 7.15 -25.53
CA LYS A 187 2.36 5.91 -26.22
C LYS A 187 3.24 5.03 -25.33
N CYS A 188 3.52 5.43 -24.08
CA CYS A 188 4.28 4.61 -23.15
C CYS A 188 3.46 3.39 -22.72
N ASN A 189 4.07 2.21 -22.74
CA ASN A 189 3.45 0.95 -22.30
C ASN A 189 3.65 0.66 -20.81
N LYS A 190 4.07 1.67 -20.03
CA LYS A 190 4.30 1.60 -18.59
C LYS A 190 3.39 2.59 -17.88
N PHE A 191 3.03 2.31 -16.63
CA PHE A 191 2.16 3.20 -15.88
C PHE A 191 2.81 4.57 -15.63
N HIS A 192 2.12 5.62 -16.06
CA HIS A 192 2.39 7.00 -15.69
C HIS A 192 1.68 7.36 -14.38
N VAL A 193 2.16 6.76 -13.29
CA VAL A 193 1.64 6.97 -11.93
C VAL A 193 2.78 7.21 -10.95
N CYS A 194 2.48 7.82 -9.80
CA CYS A 194 3.43 8.03 -8.73
C CYS A 194 3.95 6.68 -8.19
N LYS A 195 5.25 6.43 -8.37
CA LYS A 195 5.89 5.20 -7.87
C LYS A 195 5.75 5.03 -6.36
N LEU A 196 5.85 6.14 -5.62
CA LEU A 196 5.70 6.11 -4.16
C LEU A 196 4.26 5.80 -3.75
N PHE A 197 3.25 6.27 -4.51
CA PHE A 197 1.85 5.96 -4.23
C PHE A 197 1.57 4.46 -4.40
N VAL A 198 2.03 3.87 -5.49
CA VAL A 198 1.89 2.43 -5.76
C VAL A 198 2.57 1.58 -4.67
N ARG A 199 3.62 2.09 -4.02
CA ARG A 199 4.27 1.44 -2.87
C ARG A 199 3.61 1.72 -1.52
N GLY A 200 2.64 2.64 -1.45
CA GLY A 200 2.06 3.11 -0.20
C GLY A 200 2.97 4.06 0.60
N GLU A 201 3.94 4.68 -0.06
CA GLU A 201 5.01 5.50 0.53
C GLU A 201 4.91 6.99 0.15
N CYS A 202 3.91 7.39 -0.65
CA CYS A 202 3.74 8.79 -1.06
C CYS A 202 3.31 9.65 0.13
N ARG A 203 4.18 10.59 0.53
CA ARG A 203 3.97 11.53 1.66
C ARG A 203 3.54 12.93 1.21
N LEU A 204 3.20 13.12 -0.07
CA LEU A 204 2.84 14.42 -0.62
C LEU A 204 1.31 14.55 -0.72
N GLN A 205 0.72 15.48 0.04
CA GLN A 205 -0.73 15.75 0.03
C GLN A 205 -1.21 16.17 -1.36
N LYS A 206 -0.44 17.07 -2.00
CA LYS A 206 -0.65 17.54 -3.36
C LYS A 206 0.44 16.97 -4.26
N CYS A 207 0.44 15.65 -4.44
CA CYS A 207 1.40 15.01 -5.33
C CYS A 207 1.19 15.51 -6.77
N LYS A 208 2.25 15.96 -7.43
CA LYS A 208 2.20 16.40 -8.84
C LYS A 208 2.07 15.24 -9.83
N ARG A 209 2.14 14.00 -9.35
CA ARG A 209 2.09 12.79 -10.16
C ARG A 209 0.76 12.10 -9.96
N SER A 210 0.26 11.47 -11.02
CA SER A 210 -1.03 10.79 -11.00
C SER A 210 -1.03 9.67 -9.96
N HIS A 211 -2.11 9.61 -9.17
CA HIS A 211 -2.44 8.49 -8.29
C HIS A 211 -3.53 7.60 -8.91
N GLN A 212 -3.85 7.79 -10.20
CA GLN A 212 -4.95 7.11 -10.87
C GLN A 212 -4.45 5.96 -11.74
N LEU A 213 -4.63 4.72 -11.26
CA LEU A 213 -4.32 3.49 -11.99
C LEU A 213 -5.44 3.11 -12.98
N ILE A 214 -6.67 3.56 -12.72
CA ILE A 214 -7.85 3.26 -13.52
C ILE A 214 -8.27 4.51 -14.29
N HIS A 215 -7.90 4.54 -15.57
CA HIS A 215 -8.33 5.53 -16.55
C HIS A 215 -8.37 4.87 -17.94
N SER A 216 -9.09 5.45 -18.89
CA SER A 216 -9.27 4.92 -20.26
C SER A 216 -8.00 4.30 -20.92
N ALA A 217 -6.88 5.02 -20.98
CA ALA A 217 -5.64 4.50 -21.58
C ALA A 217 -5.02 3.34 -20.78
N ALA A 218 -5.04 3.41 -19.46
CA ALA A 218 -4.61 2.31 -18.60
C ALA A 218 -5.51 1.07 -18.72
N LEU A 219 -6.82 1.23 -18.86
CA LEU A 219 -7.76 0.11 -18.99
C LEU A 219 -7.45 -0.72 -20.23
N LYS A 220 -7.18 -0.07 -21.37
CA LYS A 220 -6.75 -0.76 -22.58
C LYS A 220 -5.45 -1.53 -22.36
N MET A 221 -4.44 -0.91 -21.76
CA MET A 221 -3.17 -1.58 -21.44
C MET A 221 -3.36 -2.78 -20.50
N LEU A 222 -4.22 -2.67 -19.49
CA LEU A 222 -4.53 -3.75 -18.56
C LEU A 222 -5.22 -4.93 -19.27
N GLN A 223 -6.14 -4.64 -20.19
CA GLN A 223 -6.83 -5.62 -21.03
C GLN A 223 -5.87 -6.32 -22.00
N ASP A 224 -5.03 -5.57 -22.70
CA ASP A 224 -4.02 -6.10 -23.61
C ASP A 224 -3.02 -7.02 -22.87
N GLN A 225 -2.78 -6.72 -21.60
CA GLN A 225 -1.98 -7.55 -20.71
C GLN A 225 -2.79 -8.66 -20.02
N GLY A 226 -4.08 -8.85 -20.30
CA GLY A 226 -4.90 -9.91 -19.69
C GLY A 226 -4.97 -9.85 -18.16
N LEU A 227 -4.84 -8.66 -17.56
CA LEU A 227 -4.92 -8.50 -16.11
C LEU A 227 -6.38 -8.43 -15.65
N ASN A 228 -6.64 -8.93 -14.44
CA ASN A 228 -7.95 -8.82 -13.81
C ASN A 228 -8.20 -7.35 -13.41
N ILE A 229 -9.03 -6.65 -14.19
CA ILE A 229 -9.35 -5.23 -13.98
C ILE A 229 -9.94 -5.01 -12.59
N SER A 230 -10.82 -5.91 -12.11
CA SER A 230 -11.44 -5.79 -10.78
C SER A 230 -10.38 -5.80 -9.66
N SER A 231 -9.36 -6.64 -9.75
CA SER A 231 -8.24 -6.64 -8.80
C SER A 231 -7.43 -5.35 -8.85
N VAL A 232 -7.24 -4.73 -10.03
CA VAL A 232 -6.55 -3.43 -10.14
C VAL A 232 -7.40 -2.29 -9.57
N VAL A 233 -8.72 -2.34 -9.76
CA VAL A 233 -9.66 -1.42 -9.09
C VAL A 233 -9.55 -1.57 -7.57
N ASN A 234 -9.54 -2.80 -7.05
CA ASN A 234 -9.32 -3.04 -5.61
C ASN A 234 -7.97 -2.50 -5.14
N PHE A 235 -6.91 -2.68 -5.94
CA PHE A 235 -5.59 -2.11 -5.64
C PHE A 235 -5.66 -0.59 -5.52
N GLN A 236 -6.34 0.09 -6.44
CA GLN A 236 -6.54 1.54 -6.41
C GLN A 236 -7.28 1.97 -5.13
N ILE A 237 -8.36 1.28 -4.77
CA ILE A 237 -9.13 1.53 -3.54
C ILE A 237 -8.23 1.40 -2.30
N ILE A 238 -7.52 0.28 -2.18
CA ILE A 238 -6.62 0.00 -1.06
C ILE A 238 -5.49 1.04 -0.97
N SER A 239 -4.89 1.40 -2.11
CA SER A 239 -3.79 2.37 -2.18
C SER A 239 -4.25 3.78 -1.81
N THR A 240 -5.44 4.16 -2.26
CA THR A 240 -6.07 5.44 -1.89
C THR A 240 -6.31 5.51 -0.39
N TYR A 241 -6.88 4.45 0.21
CA TYR A 241 -7.05 4.37 1.65
C TYR A 241 -5.72 4.49 2.42
N LYS A 242 -4.70 3.73 2.01
CA LYS A 242 -3.37 3.76 2.64
C LYS A 242 -2.73 5.13 2.55
N HIS A 243 -2.87 5.82 1.41
CA HIS A 243 -2.36 7.16 1.22
C HIS A 243 -3.03 8.16 2.18
N VAL A 244 -4.37 8.15 2.27
CA VAL A 244 -5.10 9.00 3.23
C VAL A 244 -4.74 8.67 4.68
N LYS A 245 -4.62 7.38 5.03
CA LYS A 245 -4.20 6.93 6.37
C LYS A 245 -2.80 7.44 6.72
N LEU A 246 -1.83 7.28 5.81
CA LEU A 246 -0.46 7.76 6.01
C LEU A 246 -0.43 9.27 6.25
N HIS A 247 -1.21 10.02 5.48
CA HIS A 247 -1.29 11.46 5.60
C HIS A 247 -1.86 11.94 6.92
N LYS A 248 -2.98 11.34 7.37
CA LYS A 248 -3.54 11.61 8.70
C LYS A 248 -2.53 11.30 9.81
N MET A 249 -1.73 10.24 9.66
CA MET A 249 -0.68 9.90 10.63
C MET A 249 0.45 10.93 10.67
N LEU A 250 0.83 11.50 9.52
CA LEU A 250 1.86 12.53 9.45
C LEU A 250 1.37 13.86 10.05
N GLU A 251 0.16 14.30 9.71
CA GLU A 251 -0.45 15.51 10.26
C GLU A 251 -0.58 15.46 11.79
N ASN A 252 -1.01 14.32 12.34
CA ASN A 252 -1.09 14.13 13.79
C ASN A 252 0.28 14.19 14.47
N LYS A 253 1.33 13.70 13.79
CA LYS A 253 2.70 13.74 14.32
C LYS A 253 3.23 15.17 14.34
N ASP A 254 2.98 15.94 13.28
CA ASP A 254 3.40 17.34 13.20
C ASP A 254 2.68 18.19 14.27
N ASN A 255 1.38 17.98 14.48
CA ASN A 255 0.59 18.64 15.53
C ASN A 255 1.04 18.26 16.96
N SER A 256 1.46 17.01 17.17
CA SER A 256 1.96 16.56 18.48
C SER A 256 3.34 17.14 18.78
N ALA A 257 4.22 17.26 17.77
CA ALA A 257 5.52 17.89 17.90
C ALA A 257 5.39 19.39 18.19
N SER A 258 4.51 20.11 17.47
CA SER A 258 4.28 21.54 17.69
C SER A 258 3.67 21.84 19.07
N SER A 259 2.85 20.93 19.61
CA SER A 259 2.25 21.06 20.95
C SER A 259 3.27 20.83 22.08
N ALA A 260 4.23 19.92 21.87
CA ALA A 260 5.33 19.68 22.82
C ALA A 260 6.30 20.87 22.86
N GLU A 261 6.60 21.50 21.72
CA GLU A 261 7.43 22.70 21.64
C GLU A 261 6.76 23.93 22.30
N HIS A 262 5.44 24.09 22.16
CA HIS A 262 4.70 25.17 22.81
C HIS A 262 4.62 25.03 24.34
N SER A 263 4.67 23.80 24.85
CA SER A 263 4.61 23.52 26.30
C SER A 263 5.94 23.79 27.01
N GLN A 264 7.06 23.72 26.29
CA GLN A 264 8.39 24.05 26.83
C GLN A 264 8.72 25.55 26.79
N GLY A 265 7.89 26.37 26.12
CA GLY A 265 8.04 27.83 26.05
C GLY A 265 7.38 28.62 27.17
N LEU A 266 6.62 27.97 28.07
CA LEU A 266 5.81 28.64 29.09
C LEU A 266 6.33 28.52 30.54
N GLU A 267 7.52 27.94 30.76
CA GLU A 267 8.07 27.72 32.12
C GLU A 267 9.26 28.62 32.52
N THR A 268 9.61 29.65 31.75
CA THR A 268 10.66 30.61 32.17
C THR A 268 10.22 32.05 32.06
N ARG A 269 9.31 32.46 32.94
CA ARG A 269 9.16 33.87 33.34
C ARG A 269 8.51 33.96 34.73
N GLY A 270 9.32 33.68 35.75
CA GLY A 270 8.92 33.87 37.14
C GLY A 270 10.13 33.89 38.09
N LEU A 271 10.31 35.04 38.73
CA LEU A 271 11.06 35.31 39.97
C LEU A 271 12.59 35.55 39.91
N HIS A 272 12.88 36.86 39.93
CA HIS A 272 13.91 37.57 40.69
C HIS A 272 14.80 36.79 41.68
N ARG A 273 16.10 37.10 41.65
CA ARG A 273 16.87 37.31 42.90
C ARG A 273 17.96 38.36 42.75
N THR A 274 17.93 39.30 43.70
CA THR A 274 18.89 40.36 44.02
C THR A 274 20.18 39.82 44.66
N GLY A 275 21.31 40.51 44.43
CA GLY A 275 22.33 40.74 45.47
C GLY A 275 23.77 40.27 45.25
N ALA A 276 24.64 41.27 45.01
CA ALA A 276 25.99 41.48 45.57
C ALA A 276 27.25 40.75 45.03
N ALA A 277 28.13 41.62 44.49
CA ALA A 277 29.56 41.84 44.77
C ALA A 277 30.66 40.86 44.30
N GLU A 278 31.58 41.45 43.50
CA GLU A 278 33.06 41.29 43.49
C GLU A 278 33.65 39.91 43.10
N THR A 279 34.71 39.73 42.30
CA THR A 279 35.88 40.50 41.84
C THR A 279 36.44 39.82 40.56
N SER A 280 37.15 40.55 39.70
CA SER A 280 38.01 39.97 38.62
C SER A 280 39.38 39.53 39.19
N PRO A 281 40.16 38.64 38.52
CA PRO A 281 41.05 39.14 37.45
C PRO A 281 41.37 38.16 36.27
N LEU A 282 41.64 38.83 35.13
CA LEU A 282 42.59 38.64 34.01
C LEU A 282 43.48 37.37 33.86
N VAL A 283 43.96 37.23 32.60
CA VAL A 283 45.14 36.48 32.05
C VAL A 283 44.79 35.12 31.41
N SER A 284 45.17 34.71 30.19
CA SER A 284 45.88 35.27 29.02
C SER A 284 45.69 34.33 27.80
N VAL A 285 45.84 34.90 26.60
CA VAL A 285 45.98 34.29 25.24
C VAL A 285 47.48 33.92 25.06
N PRO A 286 47.97 32.93 24.25
CA PRO A 286 47.82 32.81 22.77
C PRO A 286 47.65 31.37 22.22
N ALA A 287 46.88 31.16 21.13
CA ALA A 287 47.24 31.28 19.71
C ALA A 287 48.34 30.30 19.26
N ASP A 288 48.00 29.35 18.37
CA ASP A 288 48.70 29.26 17.09
C ASP A 288 47.92 28.50 16.02
N SER A 289 48.06 29.01 14.79
CA SER A 289 47.45 28.55 13.55
C SER A 289 48.48 27.78 12.72
N ALA A 290 48.07 26.74 11.97
CA ALA A 290 48.77 26.38 10.74
C ALA A 290 47.87 25.63 9.75
N LYS A 291 47.94 26.10 8.50
CA LYS A 291 47.20 25.73 7.29
C LYS A 291 47.97 24.65 6.49
N LYS A 292 47.24 23.65 5.95
CA LYS A 292 47.27 23.05 4.57
C LYS A 292 48.63 22.47 4.04
N PRO A 293 48.72 21.72 2.90
CA PRO A 293 47.81 21.68 1.73
C PRO A 293 47.55 20.29 1.06
N ASP A 294 46.76 20.38 -0.02
CA ASP A 294 46.41 19.42 -1.09
C ASP A 294 47.54 18.55 -1.67
N ALA A 295 47.16 17.39 -2.21
CA ALA A 295 47.84 16.74 -3.33
C ALA A 295 46.82 16.09 -4.28
N GLY A 296 46.93 16.43 -5.57
CA GLY A 296 46.06 16.03 -6.65
C GLY A 296 46.38 14.67 -7.30
N LYS A 297 45.42 14.27 -8.13
CA LYS A 297 45.37 13.16 -9.11
C LYS A 297 46.46 13.26 -10.21
N PRO A 298 46.71 12.19 -11.01
CA PRO A 298 45.73 11.54 -11.91
C PRO A 298 44.99 10.32 -11.35
#